data_AF-A0A6G4J8X5-F1
#
_entry.id   AF-A0A6G4J8X5-F1
#
_cell.length_a   1.000
_cell.length_b   1.000
_cell.length_c   1.000
_cell.angle_alpha   90.00
_cell.angle_beta   90.00
_cell.angle_gamma   90.00
#
_symmetry.space_group_name_H-M   'P 1'
#
loop_
_entity.id
_entity.type
_entity.pdbx_description
1 polymer ?
#
loop_
_entity_poly.entity_id
_entity_poly.type
_entity_poly.pdbx_seq_one_letter_code
_entity_poly.pdbx_strand_id
1 'polypeptide(L)'
;MAGIKTKVRIDGKLMTLIDASDKYDIKVSTLITRYDRGSRGKDLIQNVVKPKKVKIDGKMMTVSEIVKKYNLSKGLLNYRISKGLTGDALIAPPQEKPPSKYTEYENEQMKKKGLTPEIVRNRVAKGWELSEAIDAPFGMKLNDYREIQITKALEREREMARQRRKEAELRRKKPHLFNVPQKHPRGRYACYLMENDIFPKVRV
;
A
#
# COMPACT_ATOMS: atom_id res chain seq x y z
N MET A 1 -34.99 13.59 27.01
CA MET A 1 -34.54 13.43 25.61
C MET A 1 -35.62 12.70 24.85
N ALA A 2 -35.97 13.19 23.67
CA ALA A 2 -36.91 12.52 22.79
C ALA A 2 -36.32 11.20 22.28
N GLY A 3 -37.19 10.20 22.17
CA GLY A 3 -36.82 8.88 21.67
C GLY A 3 -37.31 8.68 20.24
N ILE A 4 -36.88 7.58 19.64
CA ILE A 4 -37.25 7.20 18.26
C ILE A 4 -38.79 7.13 18.06
N LYS A 5 -39.53 6.74 19.11
CA LYS A 5 -40.99 6.60 19.11
C LYS A 5 -41.74 7.91 19.47
N THR A 6 -41.05 9.03 19.64
CA THR A 6 -41.70 10.31 19.97
C THR A 6 -42.64 10.71 18.83
N LYS A 7 -43.91 10.97 19.17
CA LYS A 7 -44.94 11.38 18.22
C LYS A 7 -44.81 12.87 17.94
N VAL A 8 -44.73 13.22 16.66
CA VAL A 8 -44.62 14.59 16.17
C VAL A 8 -45.71 14.86 15.15
N ARG A 9 -46.19 16.11 15.12
CA ARG A 9 -47.15 16.57 14.12
C ARG A 9 -46.40 17.30 13.02
N ILE A 10 -46.40 16.73 11.82
CA ILE A 10 -45.74 17.30 10.62
C ILE A 10 -46.79 17.35 9.52
N ASP A 11 -46.95 18.51 8.87
CA ASP A 11 -47.96 18.73 7.82
C ASP A 11 -49.38 18.30 8.21
N GLY A 12 -49.78 18.57 9.45
CA GLY A 12 -51.10 18.24 9.97
C GLY A 12 -51.31 16.78 10.38
N LYS A 13 -50.41 15.86 9.99
CA LYS A 13 -50.45 14.42 10.32
C LYS A 13 -49.60 14.11 11.56
N LEU A 14 -50.12 13.24 12.42
CA LEU A 14 -49.40 12.73 13.59
C LEU A 14 -48.60 11.48 13.17
N MET A 15 -47.28 11.50 13.34
CA MET A 15 -46.39 10.39 13.00
C MET A 15 -45.22 10.32 13.97
N THR A 16 -44.50 9.20 14.04
CA THR A 16 -43.31 9.10 14.90
C THR A 16 -42.07 9.68 14.22
N LEU A 17 -41.02 9.96 14.99
CA LEU A 17 -39.74 10.43 14.44
C LEU A 17 -39.10 9.41 13.50
N ILE A 18 -39.33 8.11 13.69
CA ILE A 18 -38.89 7.06 12.76
C ILE A 18 -39.69 7.11 11.46
N ASP A 19 -41.02 7.21 11.54
CA ASP A 19 -41.86 7.34 10.34
C ASP A 19 -41.53 8.62 9.55
N ALA A 20 -41.18 9.70 10.25
CA ALA A 20 -40.75 10.96 9.64
C ALA A 20 -39.36 10.83 8.99
N SER A 21 -38.44 10.04 9.57
CA SER A 21 -37.15 9.74 8.97
C SER A 21 -37.32 8.99 7.66
N ASP A 22 -38.13 7.94 7.66
CA ASP A 22 -38.37 7.09 6.49
C ASP A 22 -39.10 7.86 5.38
N LYS A 23 -40.04 8.74 5.75
CA LYS A 23 -40.81 9.52 4.78
C LYS A 23 -40.03 10.68 4.15
N TYR A 24 -39.23 11.40 4.92
CA TYR A 24 -38.54 12.62 4.45
C TYR A 24 -37.05 12.40 4.16
N ASP A 25 -36.56 11.16 4.28
CA ASP A 25 -35.14 10.77 4.12
C ASP A 25 -34.19 11.63 4.98
N ILE A 26 -34.54 11.76 6.27
CA ILE A 26 -33.76 12.52 7.25
C ILE A 26 -33.38 11.59 8.38
N LYS A 27 -32.08 11.43 8.60
CA LYS A 27 -31.55 10.59 9.69
C LYS A 27 -32.27 10.86 11.02
N VAL A 28 -32.85 9.83 11.63
CA VAL A 28 -33.61 9.90 12.91
C VAL A 28 -32.87 10.72 13.98
N SER A 29 -31.54 10.56 14.10
CA SER A 29 -30.72 11.30 15.07
C SER A 29 -30.78 12.83 14.87
N THR A 30 -30.90 13.28 13.63
CA THR A 30 -31.07 14.70 13.28
C THR A 30 -32.44 15.20 13.71
N LEU A 31 -33.49 14.41 13.49
CA LEU A 31 -34.85 14.75 13.90
C LEU A 31 -34.98 14.78 15.44
N ILE A 32 -34.39 13.83 16.16
CA ILE A 32 -34.34 13.82 17.63
C ILE A 32 -33.64 15.08 18.14
N THR A 33 -32.46 15.39 17.60
CA THR A 33 -31.68 16.56 18.02
C THR A 33 -32.45 17.86 17.80
N ARG A 34 -33.15 18.00 16.67
CA ARG A 34 -34.02 19.15 16.37
C ARG A 34 -35.20 19.23 17.33
N TYR A 35 -35.82 18.10 17.62
CA TYR A 35 -36.93 18.03 18.55
C TYR A 35 -36.51 18.43 19.97
N ASP A 36 -35.37 17.92 20.46
CA ASP A 36 -34.82 18.28 21.77
C ASP A 36 -34.43 19.77 21.84
N ARG A 37 -34.03 20.37 20.71
CA ARG A 37 -33.78 21.82 20.58
C ARG A 37 -35.04 22.68 20.41
N GLY A 38 -36.23 22.08 20.39
CA GLY A 38 -37.50 22.81 20.31
C GLY A 38 -38.08 23.01 18.91
N SER A 39 -37.44 22.52 17.84
CA SER A 39 -38.03 22.57 16.49
C SER A 39 -39.29 21.72 16.41
N ARG A 40 -40.35 22.23 15.77
CA ARG A 40 -41.66 21.55 15.64
C ARG A 40 -42.20 21.68 14.23
N GLY A 41 -43.16 20.83 13.86
CA GLY A 41 -43.85 20.94 12.57
C GLY A 41 -42.90 20.83 11.37
N LYS A 42 -43.04 21.77 10.43
CA LYS A 42 -42.23 21.84 9.21
C LYS A 42 -40.74 22.10 9.48
N ASP A 43 -40.40 22.69 10.62
CA ASP A 43 -39.02 23.00 10.96
C ASP A 43 -38.21 21.75 11.36
N LEU A 44 -38.88 20.67 11.77
CA LEU A 44 -38.24 19.38 12.03
C LEU A 44 -37.62 18.79 10.78
N ILE A 45 -38.32 18.93 9.65
CA ILE A 45 -37.93 18.37 8.35
C ILE A 45 -37.12 19.36 7.50
N GLN A 46 -36.89 20.57 7.99
CA GLN A 46 -36.14 21.59 7.28
C GLN A 46 -34.64 21.23 7.25
N ASN A 47 -34.22 20.48 6.24
CA ASN A 47 -32.80 20.30 5.92
C ASN A 47 -32.35 21.43 5.01
N VAL A 48 -31.61 22.41 5.54
CA VAL A 48 -30.86 23.29 4.62
C VAL A 48 -29.48 23.66 5.16
N VAL A 49 -28.58 22.68 5.23
CA VAL A 49 -27.19 23.04 4.88
C VAL A 49 -27.21 23.25 3.37
N LYS A 50 -27.41 24.52 2.95
CA LYS A 50 -27.34 24.87 1.54
C LYS A 50 -25.98 24.38 1.02
N PRO A 51 -25.92 23.60 -0.08
CA PRO A 51 -24.65 23.18 -0.63
C PRO A 51 -23.84 24.43 -0.95
N LYS A 52 -22.60 24.47 -0.45
CA LYS A 52 -21.70 25.60 -0.71
C LYS A 52 -21.52 25.72 -2.23
N LYS A 53 -21.92 26.87 -2.77
CA LYS A 53 -21.75 27.19 -4.18
C LYS A 53 -20.43 27.94 -4.35
N VAL A 54 -19.72 27.62 -5.41
CA VAL A 54 -18.45 28.25 -5.76
C VAL A 54 -18.58 28.86 -7.15
N LYS A 55 -17.99 30.05 -7.32
CA LYS A 55 -17.99 30.76 -8.60
C LYS A 55 -16.96 30.13 -9.52
N ILE A 56 -17.42 29.63 -10.67
CA ILE A 56 -16.63 29.04 -11.74
C ILE A 56 -17.23 29.50 -13.07
N ASP A 57 -16.40 30.02 -13.98
CA ASP A 57 -16.84 30.61 -15.27
C ASP A 57 -17.95 31.68 -15.10
N GLY A 58 -17.90 32.44 -14.00
CA GLY A 58 -18.95 33.42 -13.67
C GLY A 58 -20.27 32.81 -13.16
N LYS A 59 -20.42 31.48 -13.12
CA LYS A 59 -21.61 30.79 -12.62
C LYS A 59 -21.39 30.22 -11.21
N MET A 60 -22.41 30.33 -10.37
CA MET A 60 -22.40 29.76 -9.02
C MET A 60 -22.83 28.29 -9.09
N MET A 61 -21.85 27.38 -9.14
CA MET A 61 -22.08 25.94 -9.23
C MET A 61 -21.83 25.24 -7.90
N THR A 62 -22.52 24.12 -7.67
CA THR A 62 -22.21 23.24 -6.54
C THR A 62 -21.03 22.31 -6.86
N VAL A 63 -20.30 21.82 -5.85
CA VAL A 63 -19.19 20.86 -6.05
C VAL A 63 -19.64 19.65 -6.88
N SER A 64 -20.86 19.16 -6.68
CA SER A 64 -21.41 18.03 -7.44
C SER A 64 -21.63 18.36 -8.92
N GLU A 65 -22.07 19.56 -9.26
CA GLU A 65 -22.22 20.02 -10.64
C GLU A 65 -20.85 20.13 -11.33
N ILE A 66 -19.84 20.63 -10.61
CA ILE A 66 -18.48 20.79 -11.12
C ILE A 66 -17.85 19.43 -11.41
N VAL A 67 -18.00 18.46 -10.50
CA VAL A 67 -17.57 17.06 -10.69
C VAL A 67 -18.16 16.50 -11.98
N LYS A 68 -19.47 16.69 -12.22
CA LYS A 68 -20.14 16.18 -13.43
C LYS A 68 -19.69 16.90 -14.70
N LYS A 69 -19.52 18.22 -14.65
CA LYS A 69 -19.15 19.04 -15.83
C LYS A 69 -17.71 18.81 -16.29
N TYR A 70 -16.76 18.71 -15.36
CA TYR A 70 -15.33 18.61 -15.67
C TYR A 70 -14.72 17.23 -15.39
N ASN A 71 -15.55 16.25 -15.02
CA ASN A 71 -15.12 14.88 -14.68
C ASN A 71 -13.97 14.85 -13.65
N LEU A 72 -14.07 15.67 -12.60
CA LEU A 72 -13.05 15.79 -11.54
C LEU A 72 -13.45 15.01 -10.29
N SER A 73 -12.46 14.52 -9.54
CA SER A 73 -12.72 13.90 -8.24
C SER A 73 -13.27 14.91 -7.23
N LYS A 74 -14.33 14.54 -6.52
CA LYS A 74 -14.89 15.33 -5.40
C LYS A 74 -13.84 15.62 -4.33
N GLY A 75 -12.95 14.66 -4.07
CA GLY A 75 -11.86 14.82 -3.10
C GLY A 75 -10.86 15.90 -3.51
N LEU A 76 -10.51 15.95 -4.81
CA LEU A 76 -9.61 16.95 -5.36
C LEU A 76 -10.21 18.37 -5.23
N LEU A 77 -11.50 18.54 -5.58
CA LEU A 77 -12.17 19.83 -5.45
C LEU A 77 -12.25 20.29 -3.99
N ASN A 78 -12.58 19.40 -3.06
CA ASN A 78 -12.62 19.73 -1.63
C ASN A 78 -11.24 20.13 -1.10
N TYR A 79 -10.17 19.44 -1.52
CA TYR A 79 -8.80 19.81 -1.21
C TYR A 79 -8.45 21.20 -1.75
N ARG A 80 -8.83 21.51 -2.99
CA ARG A 80 -8.56 22.81 -3.58
C ARG A 80 -9.31 23.94 -2.88
N ILE A 81 -10.59 23.72 -2.55
CA ILE A 81 -11.41 24.66 -1.78
C ILE A 81 -10.83 24.87 -0.37
N SER A 82 -10.35 23.81 0.30
CA SER A 82 -9.75 23.94 1.63
C SER A 82 -8.41 24.69 1.60
N LYS A 83 -7.71 24.68 0.46
CA LYS A 83 -6.53 25.52 0.19
C LYS A 83 -6.88 26.94 -0.24
N GLY A 84 -8.16 27.30 -0.33
CA GLY A 84 -8.61 28.64 -0.72
C GLY A 84 -8.58 28.92 -2.22
N LEU A 85 -8.37 27.89 -3.06
CA LEU A 85 -8.39 28.04 -4.51
C LEU A 85 -9.81 28.33 -5.00
N THR A 86 -9.94 29.23 -5.97
CA THR A 86 -11.23 29.65 -6.55
C THR A 86 -11.12 29.80 -8.07
N GLY A 87 -12.26 29.88 -8.76
CA GLY A 87 -12.31 30.06 -10.22
C GLY A 87 -11.63 28.91 -10.98
N ASP A 88 -10.86 29.28 -12.00
CA ASP A 88 -10.23 28.34 -12.95
C ASP A 88 -9.23 27.38 -12.27
N ALA A 89 -8.62 27.82 -11.16
CA ALA A 89 -7.71 26.99 -10.38
C ALA A 89 -8.38 25.75 -9.76
N LEU A 90 -9.72 25.76 -9.60
CA LEU A 90 -10.48 24.59 -9.16
C LEU A 90 -10.57 23.51 -10.23
N ILE A 91 -10.45 23.89 -11.50
CA ILE A 91 -10.68 23.02 -12.66
C ILE A 91 -9.36 22.56 -13.28
N ALA A 92 -8.23 23.18 -12.92
CA ALA A 92 -6.92 22.82 -13.44
C ALA A 92 -6.73 21.29 -13.49
N PRO A 93 -6.11 20.73 -14.55
CA PRO A 93 -5.84 19.30 -14.61
C PRO A 93 -5.04 18.86 -13.36
N PRO A 94 -5.20 17.61 -12.90
CA PRO A 94 -4.36 17.07 -11.85
C PRO A 94 -2.88 17.22 -12.24
N GLN A 95 -2.05 17.75 -11.34
CA GLN A 95 -0.61 17.81 -11.58
C GLN A 95 -0.06 16.39 -11.64
N GLU A 96 0.82 16.13 -12.62
CA GLU A 96 1.57 14.88 -12.68
C GLU A 96 2.40 14.72 -11.41
N LYS A 97 2.51 13.49 -10.91
CA LYS A 97 3.37 13.23 -9.77
C LYS A 97 4.82 13.45 -10.21
N PRO A 98 5.65 14.14 -9.41
CA PRO A 98 7.06 14.24 -9.72
C PRO A 98 7.66 12.83 -9.85
N PRO A 99 8.69 12.65 -10.71
CA PRO A 99 9.33 11.36 -10.88
C PRO A 99 9.85 10.84 -9.53
N SER A 100 9.84 9.51 -9.37
CA SER A 100 10.37 8.88 -8.16
C SER A 100 11.84 9.28 -7.98
N LYS A 101 12.23 9.57 -6.73
CA LYS A 101 13.64 9.88 -6.40
C LYS A 101 14.58 8.70 -6.67
N TYR A 102 14.03 7.49 -6.69
CA TYR A 102 14.77 6.24 -6.87
C TYR A 102 14.45 5.64 -8.23
N THR A 103 15.45 4.97 -8.82
CA THR A 103 15.31 4.22 -10.07
C THR A 103 14.28 3.10 -9.93
N GLU A 104 13.76 2.60 -11.06
CA GLU A 104 12.79 1.51 -11.07
C GLU A 104 13.36 0.24 -10.40
N TYR A 105 14.61 -0.08 -10.68
CA TYR A 105 15.33 -1.20 -10.06
C TYR A 105 15.40 -1.06 -8.52
N GLU A 106 15.79 0.10 -7.99
CA GLU A 106 15.85 0.33 -6.54
C GLU A 106 14.47 0.20 -5.89
N ASN A 107 13.41 0.66 -6.56
CA ASN A 107 12.04 0.50 -6.09
C ASN A 107 11.60 -0.97 -6.04
N GLU A 108 12.01 -1.78 -7.01
CA GLU A 108 11.77 -3.22 -6.97
C GLU A 108 12.53 -3.91 -5.82
N GLN A 109 13.80 -3.56 -5.62
CA GLN A 109 14.60 -4.11 -4.52
C GLN A 109 14.00 -3.74 -3.15
N MET A 110 13.58 -2.49 -2.99
CA MET A 110 12.87 -2.03 -1.80
C MET A 110 11.58 -2.84 -1.57
N LYS A 111 10.75 -3.02 -2.61
CA LYS A 111 9.52 -3.82 -2.51
C LYS A 111 9.79 -5.27 -2.13
N LYS A 112 10.78 -5.92 -2.77
CA LYS A 112 11.17 -7.32 -2.47
C LYS A 112 11.59 -7.48 -1.01
N LYS A 113 12.24 -6.48 -0.43
CA LYS A 113 12.73 -6.48 0.96
C LYS A 113 11.74 -5.87 1.97
N GLY A 114 10.55 -5.47 1.52
CA GLY A 114 9.54 -4.84 2.37
C GLY A 114 9.94 -3.46 2.91
N LEU A 115 10.86 -2.76 2.24
CA LEU A 115 11.32 -1.43 2.61
C LEU A 115 10.47 -0.35 1.96
N THR A 116 10.20 0.73 2.70
CA THR A 116 9.58 1.93 2.15
C THR A 116 10.66 2.94 1.73
N PRO A 117 10.38 3.79 0.73
CA PRO A 117 11.29 4.87 0.31
C PRO A 117 11.70 5.83 1.46
N GLU A 118 10.85 5.95 2.48
CA GLU A 118 11.07 6.74 3.68
C GLU A 118 12.09 6.10 4.62
N ILE A 119 12.03 4.77 4.80
CA ILE A 119 13.04 4.03 5.58
C ILE A 119 14.42 4.19 4.95
N VAL A 120 14.53 4.02 3.63
CA VAL A 120 15.80 4.18 2.90
C VAL A 120 16.31 5.61 3.02
N ARG A 121 15.44 6.62 2.92
CA ARG A 121 15.81 8.03 3.12
C ARG A 121 16.38 8.27 4.52
N ASN A 122 15.73 7.73 5.55
CA ASN A 122 16.18 7.86 6.93
C ASN A 122 17.51 7.15 7.19
N ARG A 123 17.78 6.04 6.48
CA ARG A 123 19.09 5.36 6.52
C ARG A 123 20.17 6.22 5.89
N VAL A 124 19.94 6.73 4.69
CA VAL A 124 20.90 7.62 4.01
C VAL A 124 21.18 8.87 4.84
N ALA A 125 20.16 9.45 5.47
CA ALA A 125 20.33 10.58 6.39
C ALA A 125 21.18 10.24 7.64
N LYS A 126 21.19 8.97 8.06
CA LYS A 126 22.04 8.45 9.13
C LYS A 126 23.43 8.01 8.66
N GLY A 127 23.80 8.30 7.42
CA GLY A 127 25.13 8.01 6.86
C GLY A 127 25.27 6.62 6.24
N TRP A 128 24.17 5.92 5.96
CA TRP A 128 24.23 4.69 5.17
C TRP A 128 24.53 5.01 3.71
N GLU A 129 25.31 4.16 3.05
CA GLU A 129 25.42 4.19 1.60
C GLU A 129 24.11 3.67 0.98
N LEU A 130 23.74 4.15 -0.22
CA LEU A 130 22.41 3.88 -0.78
C LEU A 130 22.19 2.38 -1.04
N SER A 131 23.21 1.68 -1.55
CA SER A 131 23.11 0.24 -1.79
C SER A 131 23.00 -0.55 -0.47
N GLU A 132 23.77 -0.19 0.56
CA GLU A 132 23.64 -0.75 1.92
C GLU A 132 22.25 -0.49 2.51
N ALA A 133 21.71 0.71 2.31
CA ALA A 133 20.42 1.13 2.83
C ALA A 133 19.26 0.35 2.19
N ILE A 134 19.40 -0.08 0.94
CA ILE A 134 18.42 -0.94 0.25
C ILE A 134 18.66 -2.41 0.61
N ASP A 135 19.91 -2.82 0.84
CA ASP A 135 20.20 -4.23 1.11
C ASP A 135 19.82 -4.69 2.50
N ALA A 136 20.02 -3.85 3.51
CA ALA A 136 19.80 -4.25 4.88
C ALA A 136 18.32 -4.50 5.22
N PRO A 137 18.02 -5.55 6.02
CA PRO A 137 16.66 -5.85 6.46
C PRO A 137 16.12 -4.74 7.38
N PHE A 138 14.80 -4.62 7.47
CA PHE A 138 14.15 -3.62 8.34
C PHE A 138 14.59 -3.74 9.80
N GLY A 139 14.75 -2.61 10.49
CA GLY A 139 15.09 -2.55 11.92
C GLY A 139 16.56 -2.81 12.28
N MET A 140 17.42 -3.16 11.31
CA MET A 140 18.84 -3.41 11.56
C MET A 140 19.66 -2.10 11.69
N LYS A 141 20.64 -2.09 12.60
CA LYS A 141 21.62 -1.00 12.74
C LYS A 141 22.75 -1.15 11.72
N LEU A 142 23.44 -0.04 11.41
CA LEU A 142 24.50 -0.02 10.40
C LEU A 142 25.68 -0.92 10.77
N ASN A 143 26.16 -0.81 12.02
CA ASN A 143 27.31 -1.58 12.50
C ASN A 143 26.99 -3.08 12.49
N ASP A 144 25.86 -3.47 13.07
CA ASP A 144 25.39 -4.86 13.08
C ASP A 144 25.30 -5.43 11.65
N TYR A 145 24.76 -4.66 10.70
CA TYR A 145 24.67 -5.08 9.30
C TYR A 145 26.07 -5.32 8.70
N ARG A 146 27.01 -4.40 8.90
CA ARG A 146 28.39 -4.54 8.37
C ARG A 146 29.12 -5.72 9.00
N GLU A 147 28.99 -5.92 10.31
CA GLU A 147 29.55 -7.09 11.00
C GLU A 147 29.00 -8.39 10.42
N ILE A 148 27.70 -8.48 10.19
CA ILE A 148 27.05 -9.64 9.57
C ILE A 148 27.58 -9.87 8.14
N GLN A 149 27.84 -8.81 7.36
CA GLN A 149 28.41 -8.97 6.02
C GLN A 149 29.84 -9.51 6.06
N ILE A 150 30.66 -9.03 7.00
CA ILE A 150 32.03 -9.51 7.21
C ILE A 150 32.03 -10.98 7.60
N THR A 151 31.19 -11.38 8.57
CA THR A 151 31.12 -12.78 9.01
C THR A 151 30.64 -13.70 7.89
N LYS A 152 29.61 -13.31 7.13
CA LYS A 152 29.15 -14.04 5.95
C LYS A 152 30.24 -14.19 4.88
N ALA A 153 31.02 -13.15 4.63
CA ALA A 153 32.12 -13.22 3.67
C ALA A 153 33.20 -14.21 4.13
N LEU A 154 33.59 -14.17 5.40
CA LEU A 154 34.56 -15.09 5.99
C LEU A 154 34.08 -16.54 5.98
N GLU A 155 32.81 -16.78 6.29
CA GLU A 155 32.21 -18.12 6.23
C GLU A 155 32.22 -18.69 4.81
N ARG A 156 31.84 -17.88 3.80
CA ARG A 156 31.92 -18.27 2.39
C ARG A 156 33.35 -18.61 1.99
N GLU A 157 34.32 -17.80 2.39
CA GLU A 157 35.73 -18.06 2.09
C GLU A 157 36.21 -19.37 2.72
N ARG A 158 35.87 -19.60 3.99
CA ARG A 158 36.16 -20.87 4.70
C ARG A 158 35.52 -22.07 4.02
N GLU A 159 34.28 -21.93 3.54
CA GLU A 159 33.60 -23.00 2.80
C GLU A 159 34.28 -23.29 1.46
N MET A 160 34.59 -22.25 0.68
CA MET A 160 35.33 -22.38 -0.57
C MET A 160 36.71 -23.02 -0.36
N ALA A 161 37.42 -22.63 0.71
CA ALA A 161 38.69 -23.25 1.08
C ALA A 161 38.53 -24.74 1.44
N ARG A 162 37.48 -25.11 2.17
CA ARG A 162 37.15 -26.52 2.46
C ARG A 162 36.84 -27.30 1.18
N GLN A 163 36.06 -26.74 0.27
CA GLN A 163 35.74 -27.38 -1.01
C GLN A 163 37.00 -27.59 -1.86
N ARG A 164 37.85 -26.55 -1.99
CA ARG A 164 39.14 -26.64 -2.69
C ARG A 164 40.05 -27.71 -2.08
N ARG A 165 40.13 -27.80 -0.75
CA ARG A 165 40.91 -28.85 -0.06
C ARG A 165 40.36 -30.25 -0.37
N LYS A 166 39.05 -30.45 -0.27
CA LYS A 166 38.40 -31.72 -0.61
C LYS A 166 38.65 -32.12 -2.07
N GLU A 167 38.53 -31.17 -2.99
CA GLU A 167 38.76 -31.40 -4.41
C GLU A 167 40.24 -31.75 -4.69
N ALA A 168 41.18 -31.00 -4.11
CA ALA A 168 42.61 -31.28 -4.23
C ALA A 168 42.98 -32.67 -3.66
N GLU A 169 42.40 -33.02 -2.50
CA GLU A 169 42.58 -34.34 -1.91
C GLU A 169 42.00 -35.45 -2.78
N LEU A 170 40.82 -35.23 -3.37
CA LEU A 170 40.17 -36.16 -4.30
C LEU A 170 41.02 -36.36 -5.57
N ARG A 171 41.54 -35.27 -6.15
CA ARG A 171 42.47 -35.32 -7.30
C ARG A 171 43.76 -36.05 -6.95
N ARG A 172 44.30 -35.87 -5.74
CA ARG A 172 45.51 -36.56 -5.26
C ARG A 172 45.27 -38.06 -5.04
N LYS A 173 44.19 -38.42 -4.34
CA LYS A 173 43.88 -39.83 -3.99
C LYS A 173 43.37 -40.63 -5.18
N LYS A 174 42.62 -39.98 -6.08
CA LYS A 174 41.99 -40.62 -7.23
C LYS A 174 42.21 -39.82 -8.51
N PRO A 175 43.46 -39.70 -8.99
CA PRO A 175 43.79 -38.89 -10.17
C PRO A 175 43.14 -39.44 -11.45
N HIS A 176 42.94 -40.76 -11.52
CA HIS A 176 42.31 -41.42 -12.67
C HIS A 176 40.86 -40.97 -12.90
N LEU A 177 40.13 -40.50 -11.88
CA LEU A 177 38.78 -39.95 -12.07
C LEU A 177 38.79 -38.65 -12.91
N PHE A 178 39.91 -37.93 -12.97
CA PHE A 178 40.02 -36.66 -13.67
C PHE A 178 40.80 -36.77 -14.97
N ASN A 179 41.78 -37.68 -15.03
CA ASN A 179 42.69 -37.79 -16.17
C ASN A 179 42.27 -38.83 -17.21
N VAL A 180 41.48 -39.84 -16.82
CA VAL A 180 41.08 -40.92 -17.74
C VAL A 180 39.64 -40.68 -18.20
N PRO A 181 39.40 -40.44 -19.51
CA PRO A 181 38.05 -40.25 -20.02
C PRO A 181 37.23 -41.53 -19.87
N GLN A 182 35.98 -41.39 -19.42
CA GLN A 182 35.05 -42.52 -19.34
C GLN A 182 34.74 -43.04 -20.75
N LYS A 183 34.94 -44.34 -20.97
CA LYS A 183 34.74 -45.00 -22.28
C LYS A 183 33.27 -45.03 -22.69
N HIS A 184 32.36 -45.16 -21.72
CA HIS A 184 30.93 -45.29 -21.97
C HIS A 184 30.18 -44.10 -21.36
N PRO A 185 29.35 -43.39 -22.14
CA PRO A 185 28.47 -42.37 -21.58
C PRO A 185 27.40 -43.04 -20.71
N ARG A 186 26.85 -42.27 -19.77
CA ARG A 186 25.71 -42.74 -18.98
C ARG A 186 24.50 -42.94 -19.89
N GLY A 187 23.81 -44.06 -19.73
CA GLY A 187 22.57 -44.34 -20.46
C GLY A 187 21.44 -43.38 -20.05
N ARG A 188 20.48 -43.16 -20.94
CA ARG A 188 19.33 -42.27 -20.72
C ARG A 188 18.59 -42.57 -19.42
N TYR A 189 18.37 -43.85 -19.14
CA TYR A 189 17.72 -44.31 -17.91
C TYR A 189 18.56 -44.04 -16.65
N ALA A 190 19.89 -44.20 -16.72
CA ALA A 190 20.78 -43.92 -15.59
C ALA A 190 20.85 -42.41 -15.28
N CYS A 191 20.87 -41.54 -16.30
CA CYS A 191 20.77 -40.10 -16.09
C CYS A 191 19.42 -39.74 -15.44
N TYR A 192 18.31 -40.31 -15.92
CA TYR A 192 16.99 -40.11 -15.33
C TYR A 192 16.94 -40.49 -13.85
N LEU A 193 17.53 -41.63 -13.44
CA LEU A 193 17.59 -42.05 -12.03
C LEU A 193 18.56 -41.24 -11.16
N MET A 194 19.56 -40.58 -11.74
CA MET A 194 20.45 -39.68 -11.00
C MET A 194 19.80 -38.30 -10.78
N GLU A 195 19.01 -37.84 -11.75
CA GLU A 195 18.24 -36.58 -11.66
C GLU A 195 16.99 -36.74 -10.80
N ASN A 196 16.30 -37.88 -10.92
CA ASN A 196 15.10 -38.20 -10.19
C ASN A 196 15.43 -39.25 -9.14
N ASP A 197 15.37 -38.82 -7.88
CA ASP A 197 15.66 -39.67 -6.73
C ASP A 197 14.86 -40.98 -6.82
N ILE A 198 15.58 -42.11 -6.85
CA ILE A 198 15.00 -43.45 -6.99
C ILE A 198 14.18 -43.84 -5.75
N PHE A 199 14.39 -43.15 -4.63
CA PHE A 199 13.67 -43.36 -3.39
C PHE A 199 12.30 -42.67 -3.44
N PRO A 200 11.20 -43.39 -3.13
CA PRO A 200 9.88 -42.79 -3.00
C PRO A 200 9.92 -41.66 -1.96
N LYS A 201 9.65 -40.43 -2.38
CA LYS A 201 9.57 -39.30 -1.45
C LYS A 201 8.26 -39.41 -0.68
N VAL A 202 8.36 -39.51 0.65
CA VAL A 202 7.20 -39.44 1.54
C VAL A 202 6.53 -38.07 1.32
N ARG A 203 5.24 -38.05 0.98
CA ARG A 203 4.45 -36.80 0.97
C ARG A 203 4.30 -36.35 2.41
N VAL A 204 4.93 -35.23 2.74
CA VAL A 204 4.66 -34.43 3.96
C VAL A 204 3.52 -33.47 3.65
#